data_AF-A0A5D2S4J3-F1
#
_entry.id   AF-A0A5D2S4J3-F1
#
_cell.length_a   1.000
_cell.length_b   1.000
_cell.length_c   1.000
_cell.angle_alpha   90.00
_cell.angle_beta   90.00
_cell.angle_gamma   90.00
#
_symmetry.space_group_name_H-M   'P 1'
#
loop_
_entity.id
_entity.type
_entity.pdbx_description
1 polymer ?
#
loop_
_entity_poly.entity_id
_entity_poly.type
_entity_poly.pdbx_seq_one_letter_code
_entity_poly.pdbx_strand_id
1 'polypeptide(L)'
;MYSKCGLAEDTLKVFKRIQEPNIVAWSAMIDCLDEQGQIQEAAELFSLMRCKGVSPNQHTFASIAGVAANLGDRLYCEGVHACIFKHGFESEIILSNALIAMYMKIRSVQNGWRVFKEMSSWNSASWNSLLSGSQNGKTCDRGPSIFHKMLAEGFKPDICTFTSILRSCSNLLNIKFGHQVHAHIIKNGLKDNNLVGTSLIDLYAKNGFLADAELLFTQLIERDLFSWTALIAGYAQSDCSEKTIKCFNHMQRQGVTPNNFTLATCLSSCSNMAMLENGQLLHSMAIKAGNSGDVFVSSSIVDMYANCGCIEEAEAAFQGMVSTDTVSWNTMLFGYLQHRQGLKVLENFRMMLDKGLEPDEVTFIAVLSACSYMGFVNEGKEYFDSLTNVFGIVPTIKHCACMIDILGRAGKFNEVESFIKDMKVTSNPLIWETVLGTCRMNGNDKLGESAAEKLFELNPGIASHYILLANIFAAKGRWEDVRRVRALMTHCGVKKEPGCSWVMVNGQVHIFRSTDGFHPKHGEIYIKLKELVEKSILAGYVPKTDHILNDVSDDEKLEQLFHHNERLALAFALISINPVKTIRIFKNLHICEVCHDFMKLVSGVIKQEIVVRDANCFHHFKSGICSCQDYC
;
A
#
# COMPACT_ATOMS: atom_id res chain seq x y z
N MET A 1 -34.11 -30.64 6.13
CA MET A 1 -34.77 -29.77 5.13
C MET A 1 -34.26 -28.36 5.28
N TYR A 2 -34.54 -27.67 6.38
CA TYR A 2 -34.05 -26.31 6.64
C TYR A 2 -32.53 -26.12 6.50
N SER A 3 -31.72 -27.07 6.97
CA SER A 3 -30.25 -27.01 6.82
C SER A 3 -29.81 -27.04 5.35
N LYS A 4 -30.47 -27.85 4.50
CA LYS A 4 -30.23 -27.87 3.04
C LYS A 4 -30.72 -26.62 2.32
N CYS A 5 -31.52 -25.79 2.98
CA CYS A 5 -32.01 -24.51 2.47
C CYS A 5 -31.21 -23.32 3.04
N GLY A 6 -30.15 -23.55 3.82
CA GLY A 6 -29.31 -22.49 4.41
C GLY A 6 -29.99 -21.68 5.52
N LEU A 7 -31.12 -22.14 6.06
CA LEU A 7 -31.85 -21.43 7.11
C LEU A 7 -31.35 -21.86 8.49
N ALA A 8 -30.18 -21.33 8.91
CA ALA A 8 -29.53 -21.72 10.17
C ALA A 8 -30.40 -21.45 11.41
N GLU A 9 -31.02 -20.28 11.52
CA GLU A 9 -31.87 -19.95 12.68
C GLU A 9 -33.06 -20.91 12.84
N ASP A 10 -33.74 -21.24 11.73
CA ASP A 10 -34.89 -22.13 11.77
C ASP A 10 -34.47 -23.59 11.96
N THR A 11 -33.31 -23.98 11.41
CA THR A 11 -32.68 -25.27 11.70
C THR A 11 -32.35 -25.37 13.18
N LEU A 12 -31.80 -24.33 13.80
CA LEU A 12 -31.47 -24.28 15.23
C LEU A 12 -32.74 -24.35 16.10
N LYS A 13 -33.81 -23.64 15.73
CA LYS A 13 -35.12 -23.70 16.42
C LYS A 13 -35.70 -25.11 16.37
N VAL A 14 -35.64 -25.78 15.21
CA VAL A 14 -36.11 -27.16 15.06
C VAL A 14 -35.23 -28.12 15.84
N PHE A 15 -33.90 -27.96 15.76
CA PHE A 15 -32.93 -28.79 16.48
C PHE A 15 -33.15 -28.74 18.00
N LYS A 16 -33.40 -27.54 18.57
CA LYS A 16 -33.72 -27.35 19.99
C LYS A 16 -35.03 -28.01 20.44
N ARG A 17 -35.95 -28.31 19.52
CA ARG A 17 -37.22 -29.00 19.82
C ARG A 17 -37.10 -30.52 19.83
N ILE A 18 -35.99 -31.07 19.35
CA ILE A 18 -35.74 -32.51 19.36
C ILE A 18 -35.29 -32.91 20.78
N GLN A 19 -36.06 -33.76 21.45
CA GLN A 19 -35.74 -34.20 22.82
C GLN A 19 -34.42 -34.99 22.88
N GLU A 20 -34.20 -35.89 21.91
CA GLU A 20 -32.98 -36.69 21.78
C GLU A 20 -32.47 -36.64 20.33
N PRO A 21 -31.68 -35.61 19.96
CA PRO A 21 -31.15 -35.52 18.62
C PRO A 21 -30.14 -36.63 18.37
N ASN A 22 -30.34 -37.39 17.29
CA ASN A 22 -29.39 -38.41 16.86
C ASN A 22 -28.16 -37.78 16.19
N ILE A 23 -27.12 -38.59 15.95
CA ILE A 23 -25.83 -38.15 15.38
C ILE A 23 -25.97 -37.40 14.05
N VAL A 24 -26.95 -37.76 13.22
CA VAL A 24 -27.20 -37.11 11.93
C VAL A 24 -27.76 -35.71 12.13
N ALA A 25 -28.67 -35.52 13.09
CA ALA A 25 -29.20 -34.21 13.44
C ALA A 25 -28.12 -33.28 13.98
N TRP A 26 -27.22 -33.78 14.84
CA TRP A 26 -26.06 -33.01 15.33
C TRP A 26 -25.13 -32.61 14.20
N SER A 27 -24.75 -33.58 13.35
CA SER A 27 -23.81 -33.34 12.24
C SER A 27 -24.36 -32.33 11.23
N ALA A 28 -25.63 -32.48 10.84
CA ALA A 28 -26.28 -31.57 9.89
C ALA A 28 -26.44 -30.15 10.44
N MET A 29 -26.60 -29.99 11.76
CA MET A 29 -26.67 -28.67 12.39
C MET A 29 -25.29 -28.00 12.42
N ILE A 30 -24.24 -28.73 12.80
CA ILE A 30 -22.86 -28.22 12.80
C ILE A 30 -22.44 -27.79 11.39
N ASP A 31 -22.72 -28.62 10.38
CA ASP A 31 -22.43 -28.35 8.98
C ASP A 31 -23.17 -27.09 8.49
N CYS A 32 -24.46 -26.96 8.82
CA CYS A 32 -25.26 -25.79 8.47
C CYS A 32 -24.73 -24.49 9.12
N LEU A 33 -24.23 -24.56 10.37
CA LEU A 33 -23.65 -23.40 11.05
C LEU A 33 -22.31 -23.00 10.41
N ASP A 34 -21.48 -23.97 10.01
CA ASP A 34 -20.22 -23.70 9.30
C ASP A 34 -20.49 -23.06 7.92
N GLU A 35 -21.41 -23.60 7.14
CA GLU A 35 -21.80 -23.06 5.82
C GLU A 35 -22.33 -21.62 5.90
N GLN A 36 -22.96 -21.23 7.02
CA GLN A 36 -23.47 -19.88 7.26
C GLN A 36 -22.47 -18.96 7.98
N GLY A 37 -21.25 -19.44 8.25
CA GLY A 37 -20.20 -18.65 8.92
C GLY A 37 -20.44 -18.43 10.42
N GLN A 38 -21.37 -19.15 11.05
CA GLN A 38 -21.60 -19.11 12.51
C GLN A 38 -20.60 -20.04 13.23
N ILE A 39 -19.32 -19.75 13.04
CA ILE A 39 -18.19 -20.62 13.39
C ILE A 39 -18.15 -20.92 14.91
N GLN A 40 -18.36 -19.89 15.74
CA GLN A 40 -18.33 -20.04 17.20
C GLN A 40 -19.46 -20.95 17.71
N GLU A 41 -20.68 -20.75 17.20
CA GLU A 41 -21.84 -21.56 17.56
C GLU A 41 -21.67 -23.03 17.14
N ALA A 42 -21.06 -23.27 15.97
CA ALA A 42 -20.75 -24.62 15.49
C ALA A 42 -19.78 -25.35 16.44
N ALA A 43 -18.75 -24.66 16.94
CA ALA A 43 -17.77 -25.21 17.88
C ALA A 43 -18.37 -25.51 19.26
N GLU A 44 -19.23 -24.62 19.75
CA GLU A 44 -19.99 -24.81 20.99
C GLU A 44 -20.94 -26.01 20.88
N LEU A 45 -21.63 -26.14 19.75
CA LEU A 45 -22.56 -27.24 19.50
C LEU A 45 -21.84 -28.59 19.43
N PHE A 46 -20.65 -28.64 18.84
CA PHE A 46 -19.80 -29.83 18.85
C PHE A 46 -19.35 -30.21 20.28
N SER A 47 -19.01 -29.21 21.10
CA SER A 47 -18.67 -29.44 22.50
C SER A 47 -19.87 -30.01 23.28
N LEU A 48 -21.07 -29.46 23.07
CA LEU A 48 -22.31 -29.93 23.68
C LEU A 48 -22.67 -31.37 23.25
N MET A 49 -22.52 -31.70 21.97
CA MET A 49 -22.72 -33.05 21.43
C MET A 49 -21.89 -34.08 22.21
N ARG A 50 -20.61 -33.76 22.44
CA ARG A 50 -19.68 -34.61 23.19
C ARG A 50 -20.04 -34.70 24.68
N CYS A 51 -20.44 -33.59 25.31
CA CYS A 51 -20.90 -33.58 26.70
C CYS A 51 -22.16 -34.44 26.92
N LYS A 52 -23.03 -34.53 25.91
CA LYS A 52 -24.21 -35.43 25.93
C LYS A 52 -23.88 -36.89 25.60
N GLY A 53 -22.60 -37.24 25.41
CA GLY A 53 -22.16 -38.60 25.13
C GLY A 53 -22.48 -39.09 23.72
N VAL A 54 -22.86 -38.20 22.79
CA VAL A 54 -23.09 -38.58 21.39
C VAL A 54 -21.75 -38.67 20.68
N SER A 55 -21.36 -39.88 20.25
CA SER A 55 -20.12 -40.09 19.51
C SER A 55 -20.16 -39.37 18.15
N PRO A 56 -19.16 -38.55 17.79
CA PRO A 56 -19.05 -37.97 16.45
C PRO A 56 -18.80 -39.03 15.37
N ASN A 57 -19.22 -38.75 14.13
CA ASN A 57 -18.89 -39.57 12.95
C ASN A 57 -17.98 -38.80 11.98
N GLN A 58 -17.65 -39.44 10.87
CA GLN A 58 -16.83 -38.88 9.80
C GLN A 58 -17.35 -37.53 9.28
N HIS A 59 -18.66 -37.39 9.08
CA HIS A 59 -19.23 -36.12 8.63
C HIS A 59 -19.08 -35.03 9.69
N THR A 60 -19.36 -35.33 10.97
CA THR A 60 -19.13 -34.39 12.07
C THR A 60 -17.69 -33.89 12.09
N PHE A 61 -16.73 -34.81 11.92
CA PHE A 61 -15.30 -34.49 11.97
C PHE A 61 -14.83 -33.70 10.74
N ALA A 62 -15.40 -33.92 9.56
CA ALA A 62 -15.09 -33.12 8.38
C ALA A 62 -15.57 -31.67 8.56
N SER A 63 -16.82 -31.46 9.00
CA SER A 63 -17.37 -30.12 9.23
C SER A 63 -16.62 -29.39 10.35
N ILE A 64 -16.32 -30.06 11.47
CA ILE A 64 -15.61 -29.40 12.58
C ILE A 64 -14.15 -29.06 12.25
N ALA A 65 -13.49 -29.80 11.35
CA ALA A 65 -12.18 -29.42 10.84
C ALA A 65 -12.25 -28.11 10.03
N GLY A 66 -13.32 -27.92 9.25
CA GLY A 66 -13.63 -26.66 8.57
C GLY A 66 -13.82 -25.51 9.56
N VAL A 67 -14.70 -25.70 10.55
CA VAL A 67 -14.95 -24.75 11.66
C VAL A 67 -13.65 -24.39 12.39
N ALA A 68 -12.84 -25.38 12.76
CA ALA A 68 -11.57 -25.15 13.45
C ALA A 68 -10.59 -24.33 12.60
N ALA A 69 -10.53 -24.62 11.30
CA ALA A 69 -9.71 -23.86 10.36
C ALA A 69 -10.19 -22.41 10.20
N ASN A 70 -11.51 -22.18 10.34
CA ASN A 70 -12.13 -20.85 10.32
C ASN A 70 -11.93 -20.08 11.63
N LEU A 71 -11.92 -20.75 12.79
CA LEU A 71 -11.60 -20.13 14.08
C LEU A 71 -10.16 -19.62 14.14
N GLY A 72 -9.23 -20.33 13.49
CA GLY A 72 -7.81 -19.99 13.52
C GLY A 72 -7.11 -20.27 14.86
N ASP A 73 -7.81 -20.82 15.85
CA ASP A 73 -7.22 -21.26 17.11
C ASP A 73 -6.45 -22.57 16.91
N ARG A 74 -5.14 -22.48 17.08
CA ARG A 74 -4.23 -23.61 16.93
C ARG A 74 -4.49 -24.73 17.95
N LEU A 75 -4.77 -24.40 19.20
CA LEU A 75 -5.02 -25.39 20.25
C LEU A 75 -6.32 -26.13 19.98
N TYR A 76 -7.35 -25.42 19.51
CA TYR A 76 -8.60 -26.04 19.10
C TYR A 76 -8.40 -27.00 17.91
N CYS A 77 -7.64 -26.60 16.89
CA CYS A 77 -7.28 -27.47 15.76
C CYS A 77 -6.54 -28.75 16.20
N GLU A 78 -5.57 -28.62 17.11
CA GLU A 78 -4.86 -29.78 17.67
C GLU A 78 -5.78 -30.68 18.51
N GLY A 79 -6.74 -30.09 19.24
CA GLY A 79 -7.78 -30.82 19.96
C GLY A 79 -8.72 -31.61 19.04
N VAL A 80 -9.15 -31.01 17.91
CA VAL A 80 -9.96 -31.69 16.89
C VAL A 80 -9.19 -32.86 16.28
N HIS A 81 -7.92 -32.67 15.91
CA HIS A 81 -7.06 -33.74 15.40
C HIS A 81 -6.91 -34.90 16.41
N ALA A 82 -6.61 -34.59 17.67
CA ALA A 82 -6.52 -35.62 18.71
C ALA A 82 -7.85 -36.36 18.91
N CYS A 83 -8.99 -35.66 18.77
CA CYS A 83 -10.32 -36.26 18.86
C CYS A 83 -10.57 -37.25 17.72
N ILE A 84 -10.22 -36.90 16.47
CA ILE A 84 -10.32 -37.80 15.31
C ILE A 84 -9.51 -39.08 15.54
N PHE A 85 -8.27 -38.93 16.02
CA PHE A 85 -7.39 -40.05 16.31
C PHE A 85 -7.95 -40.95 17.44
N LYS A 86 -8.49 -40.35 18.51
CA LYS A 86 -9.09 -41.09 19.63
C LYS A 86 -10.29 -41.96 19.20
N HIS A 87 -11.02 -41.56 18.16
CA HIS A 87 -12.18 -42.29 17.67
C HIS A 87 -11.83 -43.30 16.55
N GLY A 88 -10.55 -43.49 16.23
CA GLY A 88 -10.10 -44.53 15.28
C GLY A 88 -10.26 -44.14 13.81
N PHE A 89 -10.26 -42.84 13.50
CA PHE A 89 -10.47 -42.32 12.14
C PHE A 89 -9.17 -41.86 11.45
N GLU A 90 -7.99 -42.21 11.99
CA GLU A 90 -6.68 -41.77 11.49
C GLU A 90 -6.32 -42.30 10.09
N SER A 91 -6.89 -43.44 9.69
CA SER A 91 -6.66 -44.04 8.37
C SER A 91 -7.61 -43.53 7.29
N GLU A 92 -8.64 -42.75 7.65
CA GLU A 92 -9.66 -42.27 6.72
C GLU A 92 -9.15 -41.12 5.85
N ILE A 93 -8.99 -41.37 4.54
CA ILE A 93 -8.40 -40.40 3.60
C ILE A 93 -9.15 -39.07 3.54
N ILE A 94 -10.48 -39.07 3.70
CA ILE A 94 -11.31 -37.86 3.70
C ILE A 94 -10.98 -36.98 4.90
N LEU A 95 -10.81 -37.58 6.08
CA LEU A 95 -10.51 -36.86 7.31
C LEU A 95 -9.06 -36.40 7.35
N SER A 96 -8.13 -37.21 6.85
CA SER A 96 -6.74 -36.80 6.69
C SER A 96 -6.61 -35.62 5.73
N ASN A 97 -7.36 -35.60 4.61
CA ASN A 97 -7.41 -34.44 3.70
C ASN A 97 -7.99 -33.20 4.38
N ALA A 98 -9.07 -33.35 5.17
CA ALA A 98 -9.66 -32.25 5.94
C ALA A 98 -8.68 -31.69 7.00
N LEU A 99 -7.94 -32.56 7.69
CA LEU A 99 -6.90 -32.18 8.65
C LEU A 99 -5.73 -31.45 7.97
N ILE A 100 -5.28 -31.92 6.81
CA ILE A 100 -4.26 -31.23 6.01
C ILE A 100 -4.77 -29.83 5.66
N ALA A 101 -5.97 -29.71 5.07
CA ALA A 101 -6.54 -28.43 4.69
C ALA A 101 -6.68 -27.47 5.89
N MET A 102 -7.12 -27.98 7.05
CA MET A 102 -7.20 -27.23 8.30
C MET A 102 -5.83 -26.67 8.71
N TYR A 103 -4.81 -27.53 8.82
CA TYR A 103 -3.45 -27.11 9.20
C TYR A 103 -2.82 -26.15 8.19
N MET A 104 -3.04 -26.40 6.89
CA MET A 104 -2.58 -25.54 5.82
C MET A 104 -3.24 -24.14 5.89
N LYS A 105 -4.53 -24.06 6.22
CA LYS A 105 -5.27 -22.80 6.37
C LYS A 105 -4.79 -21.98 7.56
N ILE A 106 -4.51 -22.61 8.71
CA ILE A 106 -3.94 -21.93 9.89
C ILE A 106 -2.41 -21.71 9.79
N ARG A 107 -1.83 -21.88 8.60
CA ARG A 107 -0.39 -21.69 8.31
C ARG A 107 0.56 -22.61 9.10
N SER A 108 0.05 -23.74 9.62
CA SER A 108 0.86 -24.79 10.27
C SER A 108 1.27 -25.86 9.26
N VAL A 109 2.09 -25.47 8.29
CA VAL A 109 2.48 -26.32 7.16
C VAL A 109 3.22 -27.59 7.60
N GLN A 110 3.98 -27.52 8.69
CA GLN A 110 4.69 -28.70 9.22
C GLN A 110 3.74 -29.77 9.75
N ASN A 111 2.66 -29.36 10.44
CA ASN A 111 1.63 -30.30 10.91
C ASN A 111 0.84 -30.88 9.73
N GLY A 112 0.48 -30.06 8.74
CA GLY A 112 -0.17 -30.55 7.51
C GLY A 112 0.69 -31.57 6.75
N TRP A 113 1.99 -31.29 6.61
CA TRP A 113 2.93 -32.23 5.99
C TRP A 113 3.12 -33.53 6.80
N ARG A 114 3.09 -33.44 8.13
CA ARG A 114 3.18 -34.61 9.01
C ARG A 114 1.97 -35.54 8.81
N VAL A 115 0.75 -34.99 8.85
CA VAL A 115 -0.46 -35.78 8.57
C VAL A 115 -0.36 -36.43 7.19
N PHE A 116 0.04 -35.66 6.16
CA PHE A 116 0.23 -36.19 4.81
C PHE A 116 1.22 -37.36 4.74
N LYS A 117 2.33 -37.30 5.49
CA LYS A 117 3.34 -38.37 5.51
C LYS A 117 2.89 -39.62 6.26
N GLU A 118 2.04 -39.47 7.28
CA GLU A 118 1.50 -40.57 8.09
C GLU A 118 0.37 -41.33 7.36
N MET A 119 -0.19 -40.77 6.28
CA MET A 119 -1.20 -41.44 5.44
C MET A 119 -0.64 -42.68 4.74
N SER A 120 -1.45 -43.74 4.69
CA SER A 120 -1.11 -45.00 4.01
C SER A 120 -1.22 -44.93 2.48
N SER A 121 -2.01 -44.00 1.95
CA SER A 121 -2.19 -43.76 0.53
C SER A 121 -2.59 -42.31 0.27
N TRP A 122 -2.31 -41.81 -0.93
CA TRP A 122 -2.65 -40.45 -1.36
C TRP A 122 -3.53 -40.46 -2.60
N ASN A 123 -4.39 -39.46 -2.72
CA ASN A 123 -5.11 -39.16 -3.95
C ASN A 123 -4.85 -37.71 -4.39
N SER A 124 -5.38 -37.30 -5.55
CA SER A 124 -5.23 -35.92 -6.03
C SER A 124 -5.74 -34.87 -5.02
N ALA A 125 -6.80 -35.20 -4.26
CA ALA A 125 -7.33 -34.31 -3.23
C ALA A 125 -6.35 -34.14 -2.05
N SER A 126 -5.57 -35.17 -1.68
CA SER A 126 -4.52 -35.09 -0.67
C SER A 126 -3.42 -34.10 -1.08
N TRP A 127 -2.96 -34.20 -2.33
CA TRP A 127 -1.96 -33.27 -2.89
C TRP A 127 -2.50 -31.84 -3.02
N ASN A 128 -3.74 -31.67 -3.48
CA ASN A 128 -4.38 -30.36 -3.58
C ASN A 128 -4.59 -29.72 -2.20
N SER A 129 -4.98 -30.50 -1.19
CA SER A 129 -5.10 -30.03 0.20
C SER A 129 -3.75 -29.54 0.72
N LEU A 130 -2.67 -30.26 0.41
CA LEU A 130 -1.31 -29.86 0.79
C LEU A 130 -0.82 -28.62 0.02
N LEU A 131 -1.16 -28.49 -1.26
CA LEU A 131 -0.83 -27.30 -2.06
C LEU A 131 -1.62 -26.06 -1.63
N SER A 132 -2.81 -26.22 -1.05
CA SER A 132 -3.67 -25.10 -0.66
C SER A 132 -3.02 -24.14 0.36
N GLY A 133 -2.19 -24.65 1.27
CA GLY A 133 -1.46 -23.79 2.23
C GLY A 133 -0.18 -23.17 1.69
N SER A 134 0.20 -23.50 0.46
CA SER A 134 1.27 -22.81 -0.28
C SER A 134 0.73 -21.57 -1.04
N GLN A 135 -0.55 -21.24 -0.87
CA GLN A 135 -1.19 -20.11 -1.55
C GLN A 135 -0.99 -18.77 -0.83
N ASN A 136 -0.70 -18.73 0.48
CA ASN A 136 -0.63 -17.50 1.26
C ASN A 136 0.55 -17.48 2.26
N GLY A 137 1.36 -16.41 2.26
CA GLY A 137 2.35 -16.11 3.32
C GLY A 137 3.77 -16.63 3.08
N LYS A 138 4.54 -16.82 4.16
CA LYS A 138 5.98 -17.18 4.14
C LYS A 138 6.28 -18.60 3.65
N THR A 139 5.25 -19.42 3.38
CA THR A 139 5.36 -20.84 3.01
C THR A 139 5.09 -21.10 1.52
N CYS A 140 4.92 -20.05 0.72
CA CYS A 140 4.72 -20.18 -0.72
C CYS A 140 5.89 -20.92 -1.41
N ASP A 141 7.10 -20.83 -0.86
CA ASP A 141 8.33 -21.48 -1.33
C ASP A 141 8.23 -23.01 -1.45
N ARG A 142 7.38 -23.63 -0.63
CA ARG A 142 7.17 -25.09 -0.66
C ARG A 142 6.25 -25.55 -1.78
N GLY A 143 5.43 -24.67 -2.35
CA GLY A 143 4.49 -25.00 -3.44
C GLY A 143 5.16 -25.73 -4.61
N PRO A 144 6.23 -25.18 -5.21
CA PRO A 144 6.99 -25.84 -6.27
C PRO A 144 7.52 -27.22 -5.90
N SER A 145 8.01 -27.39 -4.66
CA SER A 145 8.53 -28.68 -4.18
C SER A 145 7.43 -29.74 -4.05
N ILE A 146 6.26 -29.36 -3.57
CA ILE A 146 5.08 -30.25 -3.45
C ILE A 146 4.62 -30.65 -4.86
N PHE A 147 4.53 -29.70 -5.78
CA PHE A 147 4.12 -29.96 -7.16
C PHE A 147 5.09 -30.91 -7.88
N HIS A 148 6.41 -30.70 -7.72
CA HIS A 148 7.41 -31.59 -8.27
C HIS A 148 7.28 -33.02 -7.73
N LYS A 149 7.06 -33.15 -6.41
CA LYS A 149 6.87 -34.47 -5.78
C LYS A 149 5.59 -35.16 -6.27
N MET A 150 4.48 -34.42 -6.38
CA MET A 150 3.23 -34.95 -6.94
C MET A 150 3.44 -35.56 -8.33
N LEU A 151 4.19 -34.87 -9.20
CA LEU A 151 4.54 -35.36 -10.54
C LEU A 151 5.46 -36.59 -10.50
N ALA A 152 6.45 -36.60 -9.61
CA ALA A 152 7.40 -37.71 -9.46
C ALA A 152 6.72 -39.00 -8.98
N GLU A 153 5.68 -38.87 -8.14
CA GLU A 153 4.84 -39.99 -7.66
C GLU A 153 3.76 -40.41 -8.69
N GLY A 154 3.76 -39.80 -9.89
CA GLY A 154 2.89 -40.19 -11.00
C GLY A 154 1.47 -39.63 -10.96
N PHE A 155 1.15 -38.67 -10.09
CA PHE A 155 -0.17 -38.07 -10.02
C PHE A 155 -0.35 -36.99 -11.11
N LYS A 156 -1.46 -37.06 -11.85
CA LYS A 156 -1.80 -36.07 -12.88
C LYS A 156 -2.38 -34.81 -12.23
N PRO A 157 -1.82 -33.62 -12.49
CA PRO A 157 -2.38 -32.36 -12.02
C PRO A 157 -3.78 -32.09 -12.59
N ASP A 158 -4.65 -31.53 -11.76
CA ASP A 158 -5.98 -31.07 -12.15
C ASP A 158 -6.09 -29.54 -12.08
N ILE A 159 -7.29 -29.00 -12.34
CA ILE A 159 -7.57 -27.56 -12.30
C ILE A 159 -7.24 -26.96 -10.93
N CYS A 160 -7.55 -27.66 -9.83
CA CYS A 160 -7.25 -27.19 -8.47
C CYS A 160 -5.75 -27.18 -8.20
N THR A 161 -5.02 -28.20 -8.69
CA THR A 161 -3.56 -28.25 -8.63
C THR A 161 -2.95 -27.04 -9.33
N PHE A 162 -3.35 -26.77 -10.58
CA PHE A 162 -2.82 -25.67 -11.38
C PHE A 162 -3.16 -24.30 -10.80
N THR A 163 -4.39 -24.09 -10.37
CA THR A 163 -4.82 -22.84 -9.72
C THR A 163 -4.00 -22.57 -8.44
N SER A 164 -3.76 -23.61 -7.63
CA SER A 164 -2.98 -23.49 -6.40
C SER A 164 -1.51 -23.15 -6.65
N ILE A 165 -0.88 -23.86 -7.59
CA ILE A 165 0.55 -23.65 -7.88
C ILE A 165 0.80 -22.34 -8.62
N LEU A 166 -0.09 -21.92 -9.53
CA LEU A 166 -0.01 -20.62 -10.20
C LEU A 166 -0.10 -19.48 -9.18
N ARG A 167 -1.02 -19.57 -8.22
CA ARG A 167 -1.11 -18.58 -7.14
C ARG A 167 0.15 -18.52 -6.28
N SER A 168 0.74 -19.68 -5.95
CA SER A 168 2.04 -19.76 -5.27
C SER A 168 3.14 -19.07 -6.09
N CYS A 169 3.21 -19.32 -7.41
CA CYS A 169 4.18 -18.68 -8.31
C CYS A 169 3.99 -17.17 -8.40
N SER A 170 2.73 -16.72 -8.49
CA SER A 170 2.32 -15.31 -8.53
C SER A 170 2.82 -14.58 -7.28
N ASN A 171 2.59 -15.15 -6.10
CA ASN A 171 3.01 -14.55 -4.82
C ASN A 171 4.53 -14.61 -4.58
N LEU A 172 5.24 -15.58 -5.17
CA LEU A 172 6.70 -15.67 -5.11
C LEU A 172 7.42 -14.81 -6.16
N LEU A 173 6.68 -14.21 -7.10
CA LEU A 173 7.24 -13.56 -8.28
C LEU A 173 8.20 -14.49 -9.06
N ASN A 174 7.92 -15.79 -9.09
CA ASN A 174 8.75 -16.80 -9.76
C ASN A 174 8.20 -17.13 -11.15
N ILE A 175 8.37 -16.18 -12.08
CA ILE A 175 7.86 -16.34 -13.45
C ILE A 175 8.49 -17.53 -14.19
N LYS A 176 9.76 -17.87 -13.92
CA LYS A 176 10.46 -18.98 -14.59
C LYS A 176 9.79 -20.31 -14.31
N PHE A 177 9.42 -20.56 -13.06
CA PHE A 177 8.67 -21.76 -12.71
C PHE A 177 7.21 -21.67 -13.20
N GLY A 178 6.60 -20.47 -13.14
CA GLY A 178 5.30 -20.19 -13.74
C GLY A 178 5.20 -20.58 -15.22
N HIS A 179 6.24 -20.31 -16.03
CA HIS A 179 6.30 -20.76 -17.42
C HIS A 179 6.30 -22.28 -17.59
N GLN A 180 6.99 -23.00 -16.70
CA GLN A 180 6.98 -24.48 -16.73
C GLN A 180 5.58 -25.00 -16.39
N VAL A 181 4.93 -24.43 -15.37
CA VAL A 181 3.55 -24.75 -15.02
C VAL A 181 2.59 -24.46 -16.18
N HIS A 182 2.73 -23.32 -16.86
CA HIS A 182 1.92 -22.97 -18.03
C HIS A 182 2.11 -23.98 -19.17
N ALA A 183 3.34 -24.43 -19.44
CA ALA A 183 3.58 -25.50 -20.41
C ALA A 183 2.90 -26.82 -20.00
N HIS A 184 2.88 -27.16 -18.71
CA HIS A 184 2.14 -28.31 -18.20
C HIS A 184 0.62 -28.15 -18.38
N ILE A 185 0.06 -26.96 -18.19
CA ILE A 185 -1.37 -26.67 -18.43
C ILE A 185 -1.75 -26.96 -19.88
N ILE A 186 -0.94 -26.49 -20.83
CA ILE A 186 -1.14 -26.73 -22.26
C ILE A 186 -1.08 -28.23 -22.57
N LYS A 187 -0.05 -28.93 -22.07
CA LYS A 187 0.12 -30.38 -22.27
C LYS A 187 -1.04 -31.20 -21.68
N ASN A 188 -1.69 -30.71 -20.63
CA ASN A 188 -2.84 -31.36 -20.02
C ASN A 188 -4.18 -30.99 -20.66
N GLY A 189 -4.18 -30.16 -21.71
CA GLY A 189 -5.40 -29.75 -22.43
C GLY A 189 -6.27 -28.76 -21.65
N LEU A 190 -5.70 -28.03 -20.69
CA LEU A 190 -6.43 -27.10 -19.81
C LEU A 190 -6.23 -25.63 -20.22
N LYS A 191 -5.74 -25.36 -21.43
CA LYS A 191 -5.44 -24.00 -21.92
C LYS A 191 -6.70 -23.12 -22.03
N ASP A 192 -7.85 -23.72 -22.38
CA ASP A 192 -9.11 -23.01 -22.62
C ASP A 192 -9.99 -22.96 -21.37
N ASN A 193 -9.47 -23.40 -20.21
CA ASN A 193 -10.22 -23.40 -18.95
C ASN A 193 -10.18 -22.01 -18.29
N ASN A 194 -11.34 -21.39 -18.06
CA ASN A 194 -11.44 -20.03 -17.52
C ASN A 194 -10.80 -19.85 -16.13
N LEU A 195 -10.89 -20.84 -15.23
CA LEU A 195 -10.30 -20.75 -13.88
C LEU A 195 -8.76 -20.76 -13.94
N VAL A 196 -8.23 -21.65 -14.78
CA VAL A 196 -6.78 -21.72 -15.03
C VAL A 196 -6.30 -20.46 -15.76
N GLY A 197 -7.05 -20.00 -16.77
CA GLY A 197 -6.76 -18.77 -17.51
C GLY A 197 -6.73 -17.53 -16.61
N THR A 198 -7.71 -17.38 -15.70
CA THR A 198 -7.73 -16.32 -14.69
C THR A 198 -6.50 -16.37 -13.76
N SER A 199 -6.10 -17.58 -13.35
CA SER A 199 -4.91 -17.77 -12.52
C SER A 199 -3.60 -17.46 -13.26
N LEU A 200 -3.56 -17.73 -14.57
CA LEU A 200 -2.43 -17.36 -15.43
C LEU A 200 -2.37 -15.83 -15.59
N ILE A 201 -3.50 -15.16 -15.80
CA ILE A 201 -3.56 -13.70 -15.88
C ILE A 201 -3.01 -13.07 -14.59
N ASP A 202 -3.43 -13.56 -13.41
CA ASP A 202 -2.88 -13.10 -12.13
C ASP A 202 -1.35 -13.32 -12.03
N LEU A 203 -0.86 -14.51 -12.42
CA LEU A 203 0.57 -14.81 -12.44
C LEU A 203 1.35 -13.81 -13.30
N TYR A 204 0.98 -13.67 -14.58
CA TYR A 204 1.71 -12.82 -15.51
C TYR A 204 1.63 -11.35 -15.11
N ALA A 205 0.45 -10.90 -14.67
CA ALA A 205 0.22 -9.51 -14.31
C ALA A 205 1.02 -9.10 -13.06
N LYS A 206 1.02 -9.90 -11.99
CA LYS A 206 1.83 -9.62 -10.78
C LYS A 206 3.33 -9.67 -11.02
N ASN A 207 3.78 -10.40 -12.05
CA ASN A 207 5.19 -10.49 -12.43
C ASN A 207 5.61 -9.40 -13.44
N GLY A 208 4.73 -8.44 -13.77
CA GLY A 208 5.01 -7.34 -14.70
C GLY A 208 4.92 -7.70 -16.18
N PHE A 209 4.53 -8.93 -16.52
CA PHE A 209 4.34 -9.40 -17.90
C PHE A 209 2.93 -9.05 -18.40
N LEU A 210 2.61 -7.75 -18.41
CA LEU A 210 1.26 -7.26 -18.70
C LEU A 210 0.78 -7.61 -20.12
N ALA A 211 1.67 -7.65 -21.10
CA ALA A 211 1.31 -8.00 -22.47
C ALA A 211 0.83 -9.46 -22.58
N ASP A 212 1.49 -10.39 -21.87
CA ASP A 212 1.08 -11.79 -21.82
C ASP A 212 -0.24 -11.96 -21.05
N ALA A 213 -0.43 -11.19 -19.97
CA ALA A 213 -1.69 -11.15 -19.23
C ALA A 213 -2.85 -10.62 -20.08
N GLU A 214 -2.63 -9.55 -20.85
CA GLU A 214 -3.58 -8.99 -21.82
C GLU A 214 -3.94 -10.03 -22.89
N LEU A 215 -2.95 -10.73 -23.45
CA LEU A 215 -3.17 -11.76 -24.46
C LEU A 215 -4.05 -12.89 -23.91
N LEU A 216 -3.72 -13.43 -22.73
CA LEU A 216 -4.51 -14.48 -22.09
C LEU A 216 -5.93 -14.02 -21.78
N PHE A 217 -6.09 -12.79 -21.32
CA PHE A 217 -7.41 -12.19 -21.06
C PHE A 217 -8.26 -12.10 -22.34
N THR A 218 -7.65 -11.77 -23.48
CA THR A 218 -8.37 -11.74 -24.76
C THR A 218 -8.79 -13.12 -25.24
N GLN A 219 -8.05 -14.18 -24.88
CA GLN A 219 -8.30 -15.57 -25.26
C GLN A 219 -9.38 -16.26 -24.40
N LEU A 220 -9.76 -15.68 -23.25
CA LEU A 220 -10.85 -16.21 -22.43
C LEU A 220 -12.17 -16.19 -23.19
N ILE A 221 -12.89 -17.32 -23.16
CA ILE A 221 -14.21 -17.47 -23.78
C ILE A 221 -15.23 -16.60 -23.03
N GLU A 222 -15.18 -16.63 -21.70
CA GLU A 222 -16.00 -15.79 -20.82
C GLU A 222 -15.10 -15.06 -19.83
N ARG A 223 -15.32 -13.75 -19.70
CA ARG A 223 -14.58 -12.87 -18.79
C ARG A 223 -15.44 -12.57 -17.58
N ASP A 224 -15.19 -13.29 -16.50
CA ASP A 224 -15.87 -13.12 -15.22
C ASP A 224 -15.25 -12.01 -14.37
N LEU A 225 -15.89 -11.70 -13.24
CA LEU A 225 -15.40 -10.70 -12.27
C LEU A 225 -13.93 -10.92 -11.86
N PHE A 226 -13.50 -12.18 -11.72
CA PHE A 226 -12.15 -12.52 -11.25
C PHE A 226 -11.09 -12.21 -12.31
N SER A 227 -11.33 -12.56 -13.57
CA SER A 227 -10.42 -12.24 -14.69
C SER A 227 -10.24 -10.73 -14.89
N TRP A 228 -11.33 -9.95 -14.80
CA TRP A 228 -11.26 -8.47 -14.82
C TRP A 228 -10.46 -7.93 -13.65
N THR A 229 -10.76 -8.41 -12.44
CA THR A 229 -10.10 -7.94 -11.22
C THR A 229 -8.60 -8.23 -11.24
N ALA A 230 -8.20 -9.41 -11.72
CA ALA A 230 -6.79 -9.78 -11.85
C ALA A 230 -6.04 -8.84 -12.81
N LEU A 231 -6.64 -8.52 -13.97
CA LEU A 231 -6.03 -7.61 -14.95
C LEU A 231 -5.96 -6.16 -14.42
N ILE A 232 -7.03 -5.68 -13.79
CA ILE A 232 -7.08 -4.33 -13.17
C ILE A 232 -6.03 -4.20 -12.07
N ALA A 233 -5.91 -5.20 -11.18
CA ALA A 233 -4.90 -5.22 -10.13
C ALA A 233 -3.48 -5.25 -10.71
N GLY A 234 -3.27 -6.00 -11.78
CA GLY A 234 -2.03 -6.03 -12.54
C GLY A 234 -1.59 -4.65 -13.04
N TYR A 235 -2.51 -3.92 -13.69
CA TYR A 235 -2.23 -2.56 -14.15
C TYR A 235 -1.94 -1.60 -12.99
N ALA A 236 -2.71 -1.69 -11.90
CA ALA A 236 -2.53 -0.84 -10.74
C ALA A 236 -1.17 -1.07 -10.06
N GLN A 237 -0.72 -2.32 -9.94
CA GLN A 237 0.58 -2.68 -9.36
C GLN A 237 1.78 -2.30 -10.23
N SER A 238 1.56 -2.12 -11.54
CA SER A 238 2.59 -1.71 -12.50
C SER A 238 2.57 -0.20 -12.80
N ASP A 239 1.97 0.60 -11.90
CA ASP A 239 1.80 2.06 -12.02
C ASP A 239 1.12 2.53 -13.32
N CYS A 240 0.36 1.65 -13.98
CA CYS A 240 -0.33 1.92 -15.25
C CYS A 240 -1.75 2.46 -15.02
N SER A 241 -1.90 3.54 -14.23
CA SER A 241 -3.22 3.98 -13.74
C SER A 241 -4.23 4.32 -14.81
N GLU A 242 -3.79 4.87 -15.95
CA GLU A 242 -4.69 5.14 -17.08
C GLU A 242 -5.28 3.84 -17.66
N LYS A 243 -4.46 2.77 -17.76
CA LYS A 243 -4.93 1.45 -18.19
C LYS A 243 -5.87 0.83 -17.15
N THR A 244 -5.59 1.00 -15.85
CA THR A 244 -6.47 0.56 -14.76
C THR A 244 -7.89 1.10 -14.94
N ILE A 245 -8.03 2.42 -15.13
CA ILE A 245 -9.35 3.05 -15.29
C ILE A 245 -10.00 2.70 -16.63
N LYS A 246 -9.23 2.61 -17.72
CA LYS A 246 -9.76 2.15 -19.02
C LYS A 246 -10.31 0.72 -18.94
N CYS A 247 -9.58 -0.18 -18.28
CA CYS A 247 -9.99 -1.57 -18.08
C CYS A 247 -11.25 -1.65 -17.22
N PHE A 248 -11.32 -0.89 -16.12
CA PHE A 248 -12.50 -0.78 -15.27
C PHE A 248 -13.73 -0.27 -16.04
N ASN A 249 -13.58 0.78 -16.85
CA ASN A 249 -14.67 1.28 -17.70
C ASN A 249 -15.12 0.23 -18.73
N HIS A 250 -14.18 -0.58 -19.24
CA HIS A 250 -14.51 -1.66 -20.17
C HIS A 250 -15.29 -2.79 -19.49
N MET A 251 -14.89 -3.21 -18.29
CA MET A 251 -15.59 -4.16 -17.45
C MET A 251 -17.07 -3.78 -17.27
N GLN A 252 -17.33 -2.51 -16.96
CA GLN A 252 -18.69 -2.02 -16.78
C GLN A 252 -19.52 -1.99 -18.05
N ARG A 253 -18.92 -1.59 -19.17
CA ARG A 253 -19.59 -1.63 -20.49
C ARG A 253 -19.96 -3.04 -20.92
N GLN A 254 -19.28 -4.06 -20.38
CA GLN A 254 -19.60 -5.47 -20.57
C GLN A 254 -20.64 -5.99 -19.55
N GLY A 255 -21.20 -5.11 -18.71
CA GLY A 255 -22.22 -5.47 -17.71
C GLY A 255 -21.67 -6.20 -16.48
N VAL A 256 -20.35 -6.27 -16.30
CA VAL A 256 -19.74 -6.92 -15.14
C VAL A 256 -19.68 -5.92 -13.98
N THR A 257 -20.36 -6.24 -12.88
CA THR A 257 -20.40 -5.37 -11.69
C THR A 257 -19.10 -5.53 -10.88
N PRO A 258 -18.37 -4.44 -10.58
CA PRO A 258 -17.16 -4.51 -9.78
C PRO A 258 -17.45 -4.86 -8.31
N ASN A 259 -16.53 -5.59 -7.69
CA ASN A 259 -16.57 -5.81 -6.25
C ASN A 259 -15.80 -4.70 -5.49
N ASN A 260 -15.87 -4.73 -4.16
CA ASN A 260 -15.22 -3.75 -3.29
C ASN A 260 -13.71 -3.68 -3.52
N PHE A 261 -13.05 -4.83 -3.77
CA PHE A 261 -11.62 -4.88 -4.06
C PHE A 261 -11.28 -4.22 -5.41
N THR A 262 -12.05 -4.46 -6.46
CA THR A 262 -11.86 -3.79 -7.76
C THR A 262 -12.00 -2.27 -7.62
N LEU A 263 -13.03 -1.81 -6.89
CA LEU A 263 -13.26 -0.38 -6.65
C LEU A 263 -12.11 0.26 -5.87
N ALA A 264 -11.69 -0.36 -4.76
CA ALA A 264 -10.57 0.11 -3.94
C ALA A 264 -9.28 0.19 -4.75
N THR A 265 -9.01 -0.80 -5.61
CA THR A 265 -7.84 -0.83 -6.50
C THR A 265 -7.87 0.33 -7.52
N CYS A 266 -9.05 0.66 -8.07
CA CYS A 266 -9.18 1.80 -8.97
C CYS A 266 -9.02 3.13 -8.23
N LEU A 267 -9.55 3.25 -7.00
CA LEU A 267 -9.39 4.43 -6.16
C LEU A 267 -7.93 4.66 -5.76
N SER A 268 -7.20 3.62 -5.37
CA SER A 268 -5.77 3.70 -5.06
C SER A 268 -4.94 4.08 -6.30
N SER A 269 -5.33 3.58 -7.48
CA SER A 269 -4.71 3.98 -8.74
C SER A 269 -4.95 5.46 -9.05
N CYS A 270 -6.15 5.99 -8.77
CA CYS A 270 -6.42 7.43 -8.85
C CYS A 270 -5.62 8.22 -7.81
N SER A 271 -5.46 7.70 -6.59
CA SER A 271 -4.65 8.29 -5.50
C SER A 271 -3.19 8.49 -5.94
N ASN A 272 -2.56 7.43 -6.48
CA ASN A 272 -1.15 7.44 -6.88
C ASN A 272 -0.85 8.46 -8.00
N MET A 273 -1.74 8.59 -8.99
CA MET A 273 -1.57 9.49 -10.13
C MET A 273 -2.35 10.81 -9.98
N ALA A 274 -2.90 11.06 -8.79
CA ALA A 274 -3.73 12.21 -8.45
C ALA A 274 -4.85 12.52 -9.47
N MET A 275 -5.56 11.47 -9.91
CA MET A 275 -6.67 11.54 -10.87
C MET A 275 -7.99 11.91 -10.20
N LEU A 276 -8.09 13.16 -9.70
CA LEU A 276 -9.22 13.63 -8.90
C LEU A 276 -10.58 13.42 -9.58
N GLU A 277 -10.72 13.78 -10.86
CA GLU A 277 -12.00 13.67 -11.58
C GLU A 277 -12.47 12.20 -11.67
N ASN A 278 -11.55 11.27 -11.95
CA ASN A 278 -11.87 9.84 -11.99
C ASN A 278 -12.18 9.31 -10.59
N GLY A 279 -11.44 9.76 -9.57
CA GLY A 279 -11.70 9.42 -8.18
C GLY A 279 -13.09 9.87 -7.69
N GLN A 280 -13.53 11.07 -8.06
CA GLN A 280 -14.87 11.58 -7.77
C GLN A 280 -15.98 10.76 -8.44
N LEU A 281 -15.75 10.31 -9.69
CA LEU A 281 -16.67 9.41 -10.39
C LEU A 281 -16.76 8.05 -9.69
N LEU A 282 -15.62 7.47 -9.28
CA LEU A 282 -15.56 6.21 -8.54
C LEU A 282 -16.23 6.32 -7.17
N HIS A 283 -16.02 7.42 -6.44
CA HIS A 283 -16.70 7.68 -5.17
C HIS A 283 -18.23 7.77 -5.35
N SER A 284 -18.69 8.54 -6.34
CA SER A 284 -20.12 8.64 -6.66
C SER A 284 -20.74 7.29 -6.99
N MET A 285 -19.97 6.42 -7.66
CA MET A 285 -20.39 5.07 -7.99
C MET A 285 -20.43 4.16 -6.77
N ALA A 286 -19.44 4.24 -5.88
CA ALA A 286 -19.43 3.47 -4.63
C ALA A 286 -20.67 3.78 -3.78
N ILE A 287 -21.07 5.05 -3.70
CA ILE A 287 -22.32 5.47 -3.02
C ILE A 287 -23.53 4.83 -3.71
N LYS A 288 -23.66 4.97 -5.04
CA LYS A 288 -24.80 4.42 -5.81
C LYS A 288 -24.93 2.91 -5.72
N ALA A 289 -23.80 2.20 -5.61
CA ALA A 289 -23.74 0.75 -5.47
C ALA A 289 -24.01 0.27 -4.03
N GLY A 290 -24.11 1.17 -3.05
CA GLY A 290 -24.26 0.82 -1.64
C GLY A 290 -22.96 0.32 -0.99
N ASN A 291 -21.81 0.56 -1.62
CA ASN A 291 -20.51 0.10 -1.15
C ASN A 291 -19.83 1.07 -0.15
N SER A 292 -20.47 2.19 0.18
CA SER A 292 -19.94 3.18 1.15
C SER A 292 -19.87 2.67 2.60
N GLY A 293 -20.56 1.56 2.91
CA GLY A 293 -20.44 0.88 4.21
C GLY A 293 -19.18 0.04 4.37
N ASP A 294 -18.48 -0.28 3.27
CA ASP A 294 -17.26 -1.09 3.31
C ASP A 294 -16.05 -0.24 3.73
N VAL A 295 -15.39 -0.63 4.82
CA VAL A 295 -14.25 0.11 5.40
C VAL A 295 -13.09 0.21 4.42
N PHE A 296 -12.87 -0.81 3.58
CA PHE A 296 -11.76 -0.85 2.64
C PHE A 296 -11.97 0.13 1.48
N VAL A 297 -13.19 0.16 0.91
CA VAL A 297 -13.59 1.14 -0.10
C VAL A 297 -13.55 2.56 0.47
N SER A 298 -14.12 2.77 1.66
CA SER A 298 -14.16 4.08 2.30
C SER A 298 -12.77 4.62 2.66
N SER A 299 -11.87 3.77 3.18
CA SER A 299 -10.47 4.16 3.42
C SER A 299 -9.75 4.51 2.11
N SER A 300 -10.02 3.78 1.02
CA SER A 300 -9.45 4.10 -0.31
C SER A 300 -9.99 5.42 -0.87
N ILE A 301 -11.23 5.81 -0.54
CA ILE A 301 -11.79 7.12 -0.90
C ILE A 301 -11.08 8.24 -0.14
N VAL A 302 -10.87 8.07 1.17
CA VAL A 302 -10.13 9.04 2.01
C VAL A 302 -8.71 9.23 1.48
N ASP A 303 -8.00 8.12 1.23
CA ASP A 303 -6.64 8.13 0.67
C ASP A 303 -6.58 8.84 -0.70
N MET A 304 -7.56 8.55 -1.57
CA MET A 304 -7.65 9.17 -2.88
C MET A 304 -7.81 10.68 -2.80
N TYR A 305 -8.70 11.19 -1.95
CA TYR A 305 -8.87 12.65 -1.80
C TYR A 305 -7.63 13.31 -1.20
N ALA A 306 -7.04 12.71 -0.17
CA ALA A 306 -5.81 13.22 0.44
C ALA A 306 -4.68 13.33 -0.60
N ASN A 307 -4.36 12.24 -1.32
CA ASN A 307 -3.30 12.26 -2.34
C ASN A 307 -3.65 13.04 -3.62
N CYS A 308 -4.91 13.46 -3.79
CA CYS A 308 -5.32 14.42 -4.83
C CYS A 308 -5.25 15.88 -4.37
N GLY A 309 -4.77 16.17 -3.15
CA GLY A 309 -4.68 17.53 -2.64
C GLY A 309 -6.03 18.10 -2.16
N CYS A 310 -6.95 17.25 -1.72
CA CYS A 310 -8.31 17.59 -1.29
C CYS A 310 -8.54 17.11 0.15
N ILE A 311 -7.82 17.69 1.12
CA ILE A 311 -7.81 17.20 2.50
C ILE A 311 -9.15 17.42 3.21
N GLU A 312 -9.87 18.48 2.87
CA GLU A 312 -11.20 18.76 3.40
C GLU A 312 -12.22 17.70 2.94
N GLU A 313 -12.19 17.31 1.66
CA GLU A 313 -13.02 16.22 1.15
C GLU A 313 -12.63 14.86 1.73
N ALA A 314 -11.33 14.62 1.98
CA ALA A 314 -10.86 13.42 2.68
C ALA A 314 -11.41 13.36 4.12
N GLU A 315 -11.35 14.47 4.85
CA GLU A 315 -11.90 14.60 6.20
C GLU A 315 -13.43 14.38 6.20
N ALA A 316 -14.15 14.97 5.25
CA ALA A 316 -15.59 14.76 5.12
C ALA A 316 -15.95 13.30 4.80
N ALA A 317 -15.18 12.64 3.92
CA ALA A 317 -15.36 11.23 3.61
C ALA A 317 -15.08 10.34 4.84
N PHE A 318 -14.03 10.66 5.62
CA PHE A 318 -13.68 9.95 6.84
C PHE A 318 -14.76 10.08 7.93
N GLN A 319 -15.26 11.30 8.15
CA GLN A 319 -16.35 11.57 9.10
C GLN A 319 -17.66 10.86 8.70
N GLY A 320 -17.87 10.62 7.40
CA GLY A 320 -19.02 9.90 6.88
C GLY A 320 -18.93 8.37 6.97
N MET A 321 -17.82 7.80 7.44
CA MET A 321 -17.64 6.36 7.54
C MET A 321 -18.55 5.75 8.62
N VAL A 322 -19.26 4.68 8.26
CA VAL A 322 -20.17 3.95 9.18
C VAL A 322 -19.38 3.18 10.25
N SER A 323 -18.22 2.64 9.88
CA SER A 323 -17.29 1.97 10.79
C SER A 323 -15.86 2.37 10.44
N THR A 324 -15.03 2.45 11.47
CA THR A 324 -13.61 2.84 11.35
C THR A 324 -12.76 1.82 12.08
N ASP A 325 -11.65 1.41 11.46
CA ASP A 325 -10.61 0.60 12.06
C ASP A 325 -9.27 1.37 12.11
N THR A 326 -8.24 0.76 12.71
CA THR A 326 -6.89 1.34 12.80
C THR A 326 -6.35 1.77 11.42
N VAL A 327 -6.67 1.05 10.34
CA VAL A 327 -6.24 1.39 8.97
C VAL A 327 -6.87 2.70 8.52
N SER A 328 -8.18 2.87 8.66
CA SER A 328 -8.89 4.10 8.27
C SER A 328 -8.39 5.34 9.03
N TRP A 329 -8.09 5.19 10.33
CA TRP A 329 -7.49 6.25 11.14
C TRP A 329 -6.08 6.58 10.67
N ASN A 330 -5.24 5.57 10.44
CA ASN A 330 -3.90 5.75 9.91
C ASN A 330 -3.94 6.48 8.55
N THR A 331 -4.84 6.11 7.64
CA THR A 331 -5.04 6.81 6.37
C THR A 331 -5.29 8.31 6.57
N MET A 332 -6.17 8.69 7.50
CA MET A 332 -6.46 10.10 7.77
C MET A 332 -5.28 10.82 8.43
N LEU A 333 -4.58 10.18 9.39
CA LEU A 333 -3.39 10.73 10.03
C LEU A 333 -2.28 11.02 9.02
N PHE A 334 -2.01 10.10 8.09
CA PHE A 334 -1.04 10.32 7.02
C PHE A 334 -1.51 11.40 6.02
N GLY A 335 -2.81 11.49 5.74
CA GLY A 335 -3.40 12.59 4.98
C GLY A 335 -3.06 13.95 5.61
N TYR A 336 -3.35 14.13 6.90
CA TYR A 336 -2.98 15.38 7.59
C TYR A 336 -1.47 15.63 7.63
N LEU A 337 -0.67 14.58 7.80
CA LEU A 337 0.80 14.68 7.81
C LEU A 337 1.35 15.19 6.48
N GLN A 338 0.89 14.61 5.36
CA GLN A 338 1.26 15.03 4.01
C GLN A 338 0.83 16.47 3.73
N HIS A 339 -0.30 16.91 4.30
CA HIS A 339 -0.82 18.27 4.16
C HIS A 339 -0.27 19.27 5.19
N ARG A 340 0.75 18.89 5.96
CA ARG A 340 1.41 19.73 6.99
C ARG A 340 0.46 20.20 8.10
N GLN A 341 -0.59 19.43 8.41
CA GLN A 341 -1.55 19.70 9.49
C GLN A 341 -1.19 18.91 10.76
N GLY A 342 0.01 19.09 11.29
CA GLY A 342 0.55 18.30 12.41
C GLY A 342 -0.30 18.33 13.69
N LEU A 343 -0.94 19.47 13.99
CA LEU A 343 -1.87 19.56 15.13
C LEU A 343 -3.08 18.64 14.95
N LYS A 344 -3.67 18.58 13.75
CA LYS A 344 -4.79 17.68 13.47
C LYS A 344 -4.39 16.21 13.59
N VAL A 345 -3.14 15.84 13.29
CA VAL A 345 -2.62 14.48 13.52
C VAL A 345 -2.71 14.14 15.02
N LEU A 346 -2.24 15.03 15.90
CA LEU A 346 -2.26 14.80 17.34
C LEU A 346 -3.69 14.79 17.91
N GLU A 347 -4.57 15.65 17.41
CA GLU A 347 -6.00 15.66 17.77
C GLU A 347 -6.69 14.35 17.37
N ASN A 348 -6.50 13.89 16.13
CA ASN A 348 -7.11 12.66 15.63
C ASN A 348 -6.53 11.41 16.31
N PHE A 349 -5.25 11.42 16.66
CA PHE A 349 -4.66 10.34 17.47
C PHE A 349 -5.35 10.23 18.84
N ARG A 350 -5.61 11.35 19.52
CA ARG A 350 -6.36 11.34 20.78
C ARG A 350 -7.79 10.84 20.58
N MET A 351 -8.48 11.29 19.52
CA MET A 351 -9.82 10.81 19.20
C MET A 351 -9.87 9.30 18.90
N MET A 352 -8.84 8.75 18.26
CA MET A 352 -8.68 7.32 18.04
C MET A 352 -8.61 6.56 19.37
N LEU A 353 -7.79 7.05 20.32
CA LEU A 353 -7.67 6.49 21.66
C LEU A 353 -8.99 6.58 22.45
N ASP A 354 -9.69 7.72 22.38
CA ASP A 354 -10.97 7.93 23.05
C ASP A 354 -12.07 6.98 22.54
N LYS A 355 -11.96 6.53 21.28
CA LYS A 355 -12.83 5.50 20.70
C LYS A 355 -12.42 4.07 21.06
N GLY A 356 -11.36 3.88 21.85
CA GLY A 356 -10.88 2.57 22.29
C GLY A 356 -10.16 1.78 21.20
N LEU A 357 -9.69 2.43 20.13
CA LEU A 357 -8.88 1.77 19.10
C LEU A 357 -7.42 1.75 19.53
N GLU A 358 -6.79 0.58 19.43
CA GLU A 358 -5.38 0.41 19.76
C GLU A 358 -4.51 0.95 18.61
N PRO A 359 -3.58 1.89 18.88
CA PRO A 359 -2.57 2.32 17.94
C PRO A 359 -1.66 1.16 17.54
N ASP A 360 -1.20 1.16 16.29
CA ASP A 360 -0.20 0.23 15.80
C ASP A 360 1.14 0.91 15.50
N GLU A 361 2.11 0.14 15.00
CA GLU A 361 3.41 0.67 14.55
C GLU A 361 3.27 1.77 13.49
N VAL A 362 2.22 1.73 12.68
CA VAL A 362 2.01 2.70 11.60
C VAL A 362 1.44 4.01 12.15
N THR A 363 0.57 3.94 13.17
CA THR A 363 0.02 5.11 13.88
C THR A 363 1.13 5.97 14.48
N PHE A 364 2.10 5.35 15.17
CA PHE A 364 3.17 6.08 15.84
C PHE A 364 4.17 6.73 14.87
N ILE A 365 4.38 6.15 13.69
CA ILE A 365 5.16 6.82 12.63
C ILE A 365 4.50 8.16 12.26
N ALA A 366 3.18 8.19 12.10
CA ALA A 366 2.47 9.43 11.78
C ALA A 366 2.58 10.47 12.92
N VAL A 367 2.37 10.05 14.18
CA VAL A 367 2.44 10.92 15.36
C VAL A 367 3.84 11.50 15.57
N LEU A 368 4.90 10.68 15.50
CA LEU A 368 6.28 11.13 15.65
C LEU A 368 6.71 12.03 14.49
N SER A 369 6.30 11.72 13.26
CA SER A 369 6.57 12.59 12.11
C SER A 369 5.88 13.94 12.25
N ALA A 370 4.65 13.99 12.78
CA ALA A 370 3.97 15.24 13.09
C ALA A 370 4.73 16.05 14.16
N CYS A 371 5.22 15.40 15.21
CA CYS A 371 6.06 16.07 16.22
C CYS A 371 7.34 16.65 15.60
N SER A 372 7.96 15.92 14.67
CA SER A 372 9.15 16.38 13.94
C SER A 372 8.88 17.66 13.15
N TYR A 373 7.81 17.69 12.36
CA TYR A 373 7.45 18.85 11.54
C TYR A 373 6.95 20.04 12.35
N MET A 374 6.43 19.81 13.56
CA MET A 374 5.99 20.88 14.46
C MET A 374 7.10 21.36 15.41
N GLY A 375 8.25 20.68 15.44
CA GLY A 375 9.34 20.97 16.40
C GLY A 375 9.01 20.59 17.85
N PHE A 376 8.04 19.70 18.07
CA PHE A 376 7.58 19.25 19.39
C PHE A 376 8.51 18.16 19.95
N VAL A 377 9.68 18.57 20.40
CA VAL A 377 10.75 17.63 20.83
C VAL A 377 10.37 16.85 22.08
N ASN A 378 9.72 17.49 23.06
CA ASN A 378 9.41 16.84 24.33
C ASN A 378 8.26 15.85 24.16
N GLU A 379 7.20 16.27 23.48
CA GLU A 379 6.05 15.44 23.13
C GLU A 379 6.49 14.26 22.24
N GLY A 380 7.41 14.51 21.29
CA GLY A 380 8.01 13.46 20.47
C GLY A 380 8.72 12.39 21.30
N LYS A 381 9.47 12.78 22.35
CA LYS A 381 10.10 11.84 23.29
C LYS A 381 9.06 11.07 24.10
N GLU A 382 8.06 11.76 24.64
CA GLU A 382 6.99 11.14 25.42
C GLU A 382 6.23 10.08 24.60
N TYR A 383 5.87 10.40 23.35
CA TYR A 383 5.23 9.42 22.46
C TYR A 383 6.17 8.27 22.10
N PHE A 384 7.45 8.55 21.86
CA PHE A 384 8.43 7.50 21.57
C PHE A 384 8.60 6.53 22.75
N ASP A 385 8.64 7.02 23.98
CA ASP A 385 8.72 6.18 25.18
C ASP A 385 7.41 5.41 25.42
N SER A 386 6.27 6.01 25.09
CA SER A 386 4.96 5.38 25.25
C SER A 386 4.76 4.14 24.37
N LEU A 387 5.42 4.07 23.21
CA LEU A 387 5.39 2.89 22.31
C LEU A 387 5.60 1.61 23.11
N THR A 388 6.68 1.54 23.88
CA THR A 388 7.03 0.36 24.67
C THR A 388 6.35 0.34 26.02
N ASN A 389 6.34 1.47 26.72
CA ASN A 389 5.91 1.50 28.13
C ASN A 389 4.39 1.42 28.31
N VAL A 390 3.62 1.87 27.33
CA VAL A 390 2.14 1.93 27.38
C VAL A 390 1.53 0.92 26.42
N PHE A 391 2.00 0.87 25.17
CA PHE A 391 1.37 0.07 24.12
C PHE A 391 2.07 -1.27 23.85
N GLY A 392 3.21 -1.55 24.50
CA GLY A 392 3.96 -2.79 24.30
C GLY A 392 4.51 -2.97 22.87
N ILE A 393 4.60 -1.89 22.10
CA ILE A 393 5.10 -1.86 20.73
C ILE A 393 6.63 -1.71 20.77
N VAL A 394 7.32 -2.62 20.07
CA VAL A 394 8.78 -2.56 19.94
C VAL A 394 9.14 -1.49 18.89
N PRO A 395 9.98 -0.49 19.24
CA PRO A 395 10.40 0.52 18.29
C PRO A 395 11.09 -0.10 17.07
N THR A 396 10.70 0.35 15.88
CA THR A 396 11.26 -0.10 14.61
C THR A 396 12.26 0.93 14.11
N ILE A 397 13.01 0.60 13.07
CA ILE A 397 13.95 1.53 12.45
C ILE A 397 13.24 2.82 11.97
N LYS A 398 11.98 2.72 11.55
CA LYS A 398 11.18 3.89 11.15
C LYS A 398 10.85 4.79 12.34
N HIS A 399 10.46 4.21 13.49
CA HIS A 399 10.28 4.97 14.74
C HIS A 399 11.57 5.70 15.14
N CYS A 400 12.70 4.99 15.10
CA CYS A 400 14.01 5.56 15.41
C CYS A 400 14.39 6.69 14.43
N ALA A 401 14.10 6.53 13.14
CA ALA A 401 14.32 7.58 12.14
C ALA A 401 13.48 8.83 12.46
N CYS A 402 12.19 8.69 12.82
CA CYS A 402 11.38 9.83 13.24
C CYS A 402 11.98 10.53 14.48
N MET A 403 12.47 9.78 15.46
CA MET A 403 13.11 10.36 16.66
C MET A 403 14.40 11.12 16.33
N ILE A 404 15.21 10.60 15.41
CA ILE A 404 16.40 11.28 14.89
C ILE A 404 16.02 12.53 14.10
N ASP A 405 14.95 12.49 13.31
CA ASP A 405 14.44 13.66 12.59
C ASP A 405 14.01 14.76 13.58
N ILE A 406 13.27 14.41 14.64
CA ILE A 406 12.85 15.32 15.71
C ILE A 406 14.07 16.03 16.35
N LEU A 407 15.08 15.26 16.77
CA LEU A 407 16.28 15.81 17.42
C LEU A 407 17.16 16.60 16.44
N GLY A 408 17.33 16.06 15.23
CA GLY A 408 18.16 16.63 14.18
C GLY A 408 17.63 17.97 13.69
N ARG A 409 16.31 18.10 13.46
CA ARG A 409 15.66 19.37 13.12
C ARG A 409 15.75 20.40 14.25
N ALA A 410 15.73 19.96 15.50
CA ALA A 410 15.94 20.82 16.66
C ALA A 410 17.41 21.19 16.91
N GLY A 411 18.35 20.72 16.07
CA GLY A 411 19.79 20.99 16.20
C GLY A 411 20.48 20.24 17.34
N LYS A 412 19.81 19.25 17.95
CA LYS A 412 20.31 18.48 19.09
C LYS A 412 21.21 17.32 18.66
N PHE A 413 22.26 17.62 17.90
CA PHE A 413 23.11 16.61 17.25
C PHE A 413 23.87 15.70 18.23
N ASN A 414 24.23 16.19 19.42
CA ASN A 414 24.83 15.35 20.47
C ASN A 414 23.86 14.26 20.94
N GLU A 415 22.56 14.57 21.03
CA GLU A 415 21.53 13.59 21.38
C GLU A 415 21.31 12.60 20.22
N VAL A 416 21.38 13.06 18.96
CA VAL A 416 21.32 12.19 17.78
C VAL A 416 22.46 11.17 17.79
N GLU A 417 23.70 11.61 18.01
CA GLU A 417 24.87 10.73 18.05
C GLU A 417 24.78 9.71 19.20
N SER A 418 24.34 10.14 20.40
CA SER A 418 24.10 9.23 21.52
C SER A 418 23.03 8.20 21.17
N PHE A 419 21.91 8.64 20.59
CA PHE A 419 20.79 7.77 20.24
C PHE A 419 21.19 6.70 19.22
N ILE A 420 21.95 7.07 18.19
CA ILE A 420 22.46 6.12 17.18
C ILE A 420 23.39 5.08 17.82
N LYS A 421 24.23 5.51 18.76
CA LYS A 421 25.17 4.63 19.47
C LYS A 421 24.43 3.65 20.40
N ASP A 422 23.46 4.14 21.16
CA ASP A 422 22.73 3.36 22.17
C ASP A 422 21.85 2.30 21.53
N MET A 423 21.15 2.65 20.44
CA MET A 423 20.25 1.73 19.73
C MET A 423 20.97 0.76 18.78
N LYS A 424 22.30 0.89 18.59
CA LYS A 424 23.12 0.08 17.67
C LYS A 424 22.56 0.00 16.23
N VAL A 425 21.83 1.02 15.78
CA VAL A 425 21.19 1.05 14.43
C VAL A 425 22.17 1.53 13.34
N THR A 426 23.47 1.37 13.57
CA THR A 426 24.54 2.04 12.82
C THR A 426 24.65 1.64 11.35
N SER A 427 24.00 0.55 10.93
CA SER A 427 24.11 0.02 9.57
C SER A 427 22.85 0.20 8.70
N ASN A 428 21.84 0.96 9.14
CA ASN A 428 20.62 1.14 8.34
C ASN A 428 20.69 2.43 7.49
N PRO A 429 20.47 2.36 6.16
CA PRO A 429 20.47 3.54 5.28
C PRO A 429 19.47 4.63 5.68
N LEU A 430 18.26 4.27 6.12
CA LEU A 430 17.21 5.24 6.45
C LEU A 430 17.63 6.19 7.59
N ILE A 431 18.38 5.68 8.55
CA ILE A 431 18.90 6.46 9.69
C ILE A 431 19.86 7.53 9.18
N TRP A 432 20.85 7.15 8.36
CA TRP A 432 21.84 8.08 7.84
C TRP A 432 21.25 9.03 6.80
N GLU A 433 20.24 8.61 6.03
CA GLU A 433 19.46 9.51 5.16
C GLU A 433 18.77 10.61 5.97
N THR A 434 18.18 10.24 7.11
CA THR A 434 17.53 11.19 8.02
C THR A 434 18.55 12.15 8.65
N VAL A 435 19.70 11.64 9.11
CA VAL A 435 20.79 12.48 9.64
C VAL A 435 21.29 13.46 8.57
N LEU A 436 21.56 12.98 7.36
CA LEU A 436 22.03 13.83 6.26
C LEU A 436 21.00 14.92 5.91
N GLY A 437 19.71 14.56 5.91
CA GLY A 437 18.59 15.50 5.71
C GLY A 437 18.53 16.60 6.76
N THR A 438 18.66 16.25 8.04
CA THR A 438 18.61 17.21 9.15
C THR A 438 19.88 18.08 9.24
N CYS A 439 21.04 17.54 8.88
CA CYS A 439 22.29 18.30 8.79
C CYS A 439 22.23 19.43 7.75
N ARG A 440 21.49 19.23 6.64
CA ARG A 440 21.22 20.31 5.66
C ARG A 440 20.49 21.49 6.31
N MET A 441 19.50 21.22 7.16
CA MET A 441 18.65 22.26 7.73
C MET A 441 19.39 23.11 8.77
N ASN A 442 20.21 22.49 9.62
CA ASN A 442 20.92 23.17 10.71
C ASN A 442 22.41 23.45 10.42
N GLY A 443 22.90 23.08 9.23
CA GLY A 443 24.23 23.43 8.75
C GLY A 443 25.40 22.75 9.49
N ASN A 444 25.19 21.54 10.03
CA ASN A 444 26.24 20.70 10.63
C ASN A 444 26.94 19.88 9.53
N ASP A 445 28.00 20.44 8.96
CA ASP A 445 28.71 19.86 7.82
C ASP A 445 29.54 18.63 8.20
N LYS A 446 30.11 18.57 9.41
CA LYS A 446 30.89 17.40 9.87
C LYS A 446 30.04 16.14 9.98
N LEU A 447 28.90 16.23 10.67
CA LEU A 447 28.01 15.08 10.80
C LEU A 447 27.34 14.75 9.46
N GLY A 448 27.05 15.75 8.63
CA GLY A 448 26.58 15.55 7.26
C GLY A 448 27.57 14.79 6.38
N GLU A 449 28.85 15.16 6.43
CA GLU A 449 29.92 14.46 5.70
C GLU A 449 30.04 12.99 6.15
N SER A 450 30.08 12.75 7.47
CA SER A 450 30.13 11.39 8.02
C SER A 450 28.91 10.54 7.65
N ALA A 451 27.71 11.12 7.67
CA ALA A 451 26.48 10.43 7.28
C ALA A 451 26.48 10.07 5.78
N ALA A 452 26.94 10.98 4.92
CA ALA A 452 27.04 10.74 3.49
C ALA A 452 28.09 9.66 3.16
N GLU A 453 29.24 9.65 3.83
CA GLU A 453 30.25 8.59 3.68
C GLU A 453 29.66 7.20 4.00
N LYS A 454 28.89 7.10 5.10
CA LYS A 454 28.17 5.85 5.45
C LYS A 454 27.16 5.46 4.38
N LEU A 455 26.44 6.42 3.80
CA LEU A 455 25.50 6.15 2.72
C LEU A 455 26.19 5.72 1.42
N PHE A 456 27.36 6.24 1.11
CA PHE A 456 28.13 5.79 -0.06
C PHE A 456 28.64 4.35 0.11
N GLU A 457 28.95 3.93 1.33
CA GLU A 457 29.27 2.53 1.64
C GLU A 457 28.05 1.61 1.50
N LEU A 458 26.88 2.04 2.00
CA LEU A 458 25.67 1.22 2.04
C LEU A 458 24.92 1.18 0.70
N ASN A 459 24.74 2.33 0.05
CA ASN A 459 23.90 2.54 -1.13
C ASN A 459 24.55 3.52 -2.13
N PRO A 460 25.65 3.16 -2.80
CA PRO A 460 26.38 4.06 -3.71
C PRO A 460 25.59 4.50 -4.94
N GLY A 461 24.45 3.84 -5.25
CA GLY A 461 23.64 4.14 -6.44
C GLY A 461 22.68 5.32 -6.30
N ILE A 462 22.55 5.92 -5.12
CA ILE A 462 21.49 6.90 -4.84
C ILE A 462 21.99 8.34 -5.05
N ALA A 463 21.50 8.98 -6.11
CA ALA A 463 21.90 10.34 -6.49
C ALA A 463 21.62 11.40 -5.41
N SER A 464 20.53 11.26 -4.66
CA SER A 464 20.11 12.26 -3.67
C SER A 464 21.14 12.43 -2.55
N HIS A 465 21.87 11.38 -2.16
CA HIS A 465 22.91 11.45 -1.13
C HIS A 465 24.06 12.38 -1.54
N TYR A 466 24.56 12.21 -2.77
CA TYR A 466 25.61 13.07 -3.34
C TYR A 466 25.14 14.51 -3.49
N ILE A 467 23.94 14.71 -4.01
CA ILE A 467 23.37 16.05 -4.22
C ILE A 467 23.18 16.76 -2.88
N LEU A 468 22.70 16.05 -1.86
CA LEU A 468 22.45 16.63 -0.55
C LEU A 468 23.75 17.04 0.15
N LEU A 469 24.79 16.21 0.12
CA LEU A 469 26.12 16.57 0.64
C LEU A 469 26.73 17.75 -0.14
N ALA A 470 26.64 17.75 -1.47
CA ALA A 470 27.12 18.86 -2.28
C ALA A 470 26.40 20.18 -1.93
N ASN A 471 25.09 20.14 -1.66
CA ASN A 471 24.34 21.32 -1.22
C ASN A 471 24.79 21.81 0.16
N ILE A 472 25.08 20.91 1.11
CA ILE A 472 25.63 21.25 2.43
C ILE A 472 26.96 21.99 2.29
N PHE A 473 27.88 21.49 1.45
CA PHE A 473 29.16 22.15 1.20
C PHE A 473 29.01 23.49 0.47
N ALA A 474 28.11 23.56 -0.53
CA ALA A 474 27.86 24.78 -1.27
C ALA A 474 27.31 25.90 -0.36
N ALA A 475 26.41 25.58 0.58
CA ALA A 475 25.88 26.54 1.56
C ALA A 475 26.97 27.12 2.49
N LYS A 476 28.11 26.44 2.64
CA LYS A 476 29.29 26.91 3.39
C LYS A 476 30.39 27.51 2.49
N GLY A 477 30.17 27.61 1.19
CA GLY A 477 31.16 28.10 0.22
C GLY A 477 32.34 27.13 -0.04
N ARG A 478 32.22 25.86 0.38
CA ARG A 478 33.26 24.81 0.21
C ARG A 478 33.23 24.23 -1.22
N TRP A 479 33.47 25.06 -2.23
CA TRP A 479 33.31 24.69 -3.66
C TRP A 479 34.22 23.56 -4.14
N GLU A 480 35.41 23.40 -3.55
CA GLU A 480 36.29 22.29 -3.90
C GLU A 480 35.69 20.94 -3.49
N ASP A 481 35.04 20.89 -2.32
CA ASP A 481 34.38 19.68 -1.84
C ASP A 481 33.14 19.37 -2.69
N VAL A 482 32.41 20.41 -3.14
CA VAL A 482 31.32 20.27 -4.13
C VAL A 482 31.83 19.61 -5.42
N ARG A 483 32.98 20.06 -5.94
CA ARG A 483 33.60 19.45 -7.13
C ARG A 483 33.98 17.98 -6.88
N ARG A 484 34.58 17.66 -5.73
CA ARG A 484 34.90 16.27 -5.36
C ARG A 484 33.65 15.39 -5.32
N VAL A 485 32.58 15.83 -4.66
CA VAL A 485 31.35 15.03 -4.54
C VAL A 485 30.69 14.80 -5.90
N ARG A 486 30.65 15.82 -6.77
CA ARG A 486 30.12 15.67 -8.14
C ARG A 486 31.00 14.75 -9.02
N ALA A 487 32.31 14.83 -8.87
CA ALA A 487 33.23 13.92 -9.54
C ALA A 487 33.04 12.47 -9.09
N LEU A 488 32.87 12.25 -7.77
CA LEU A 488 32.57 10.93 -7.21
C LEU A 488 31.24 10.37 -7.73
N MET A 489 30.18 11.19 -7.72
CA MET A 489 28.87 10.82 -8.29
C MET A 489 29.00 10.36 -9.76
N THR A 490 29.81 11.08 -10.55
CA THR A 490 30.07 10.75 -11.95
C THR A 490 30.88 9.46 -12.09
N HIS A 491 31.91 9.28 -11.25
CA HIS A 491 32.75 8.07 -11.24
C HIS A 491 31.95 6.81 -10.88
N CYS A 492 30.99 6.93 -9.96
CA CYS A 492 30.07 5.85 -9.59
C CYS A 492 28.95 5.62 -10.63
N GLY A 493 28.91 6.38 -11.73
CA GLY A 493 27.89 6.24 -12.77
C GLY A 493 26.50 6.72 -12.37
N VAL A 494 26.39 7.48 -11.28
CA VAL A 494 25.12 7.93 -10.72
C VAL A 494 24.65 9.18 -11.44
N LYS A 495 23.39 9.18 -11.91
CA LYS A 495 22.79 10.31 -12.61
C LYS A 495 21.68 10.94 -11.79
N LYS A 496 21.61 12.27 -11.79
CA LYS A 496 20.50 13.01 -11.19
C LYS A 496 19.23 12.73 -11.99
N GLU A 497 18.15 12.42 -11.28
CA GLU A 497 16.82 12.33 -11.88
C GLU A 497 16.38 13.71 -12.40
N PRO A 498 15.91 13.82 -13.64
CA PRO A 498 15.39 15.07 -14.16
C PRO A 498 14.15 15.49 -13.37
N GLY A 499 14.11 16.75 -12.94
CA GLY A 499 12.90 17.30 -12.38
C GLY A 499 11.82 17.38 -13.44
N CYS A 500 10.59 17.05 -13.06
CA CYS A 500 9.39 17.28 -13.86
C CYS A 500 8.29 17.86 -12.96
N SER A 501 7.42 18.66 -13.57
CA SER A 501 6.17 19.07 -12.93
C SER A 501 5.03 18.78 -13.87
N TRP A 502 3.86 18.44 -13.35
CA TRP A 502 2.70 18.17 -14.17
C TRP A 502 1.41 18.72 -13.55
N VAL A 503 0.44 18.96 -14.42
CA VAL A 503 -0.92 19.34 -14.03
C VAL A 503 -1.92 18.49 -14.79
N MET A 504 -3.09 18.28 -14.18
CA MET A 504 -4.19 17.59 -14.82
C MET A 504 -5.24 18.60 -15.26
N VAL A 505 -5.55 18.61 -16.56
CA VAL A 505 -6.55 19.50 -17.16
C VAL A 505 -7.43 18.68 -18.09
N ASN A 506 -8.75 18.71 -17.88
CA ASN A 506 -9.74 18.00 -18.70
C ASN A 506 -9.44 16.49 -18.84
N GLY A 507 -9.08 15.82 -17.75
CA GLY A 507 -8.70 14.41 -17.76
C GLY A 507 -7.37 14.05 -18.42
N GLN A 508 -6.57 15.03 -18.87
CA GLN A 508 -5.26 14.82 -19.49
C GLN A 508 -4.12 15.33 -18.60
N VAL A 509 -3.03 14.55 -18.52
CA VAL A 509 -1.81 14.94 -17.81
C VAL A 509 -0.90 15.73 -18.75
N HIS A 510 -0.54 16.95 -18.34
CA HIS A 510 0.40 17.82 -19.04
C HIS A 510 1.71 17.90 -18.25
N ILE A 511 2.81 17.40 -18.83
CA ILE A 511 4.12 17.30 -18.18
C ILE A 511 5.04 18.41 -18.69
N PHE A 512 5.75 19.06 -17.78
CA PHE A 512 6.72 20.12 -18.01
C PHE A 512 8.10 19.67 -17.55
N ARG A 513 9.06 19.77 -18.47
CA ARG A 513 10.49 19.51 -18.23
C ARG A 513 11.29 20.68 -18.79
N SER A 514 12.28 21.14 -18.05
CA SER A 514 13.09 22.32 -18.38
C SER A 514 13.92 22.14 -19.66
N THR A 515 14.08 20.91 -20.14
CA THR A 515 14.78 20.56 -21.38
C THR A 515 13.85 20.33 -22.58
N ASP A 516 12.54 20.18 -22.36
CA ASP A 516 11.58 19.85 -23.43
C ASP A 516 10.78 21.11 -23.80
N GLY A 517 11.27 21.87 -24.78
CA GLY A 517 10.64 23.10 -25.28
C GLY A 517 9.34 22.91 -26.08
N PHE A 518 8.69 21.73 -26.04
CA PHE A 518 7.65 21.34 -27.01
C PHE A 518 6.28 21.08 -26.38
N HIS A 519 5.77 22.01 -25.56
CA HIS A 519 4.34 22.02 -25.25
C HIS A 519 3.58 22.72 -26.40
N PRO A 520 2.44 22.21 -26.90
CA PRO A 520 1.70 22.84 -28.01
C PRO A 520 1.34 24.31 -27.77
N LYS A 521 1.16 24.69 -26.50
CA LYS A 521 0.87 26.07 -26.05
C LYS A 521 2.07 26.84 -25.49
N HIS A 522 3.30 26.48 -25.85
CA HIS A 522 4.52 27.08 -25.28
C HIS A 522 4.49 28.63 -25.31
N GLY A 523 4.13 29.24 -26.45
CA GLY A 523 4.06 30.71 -26.55
C GLY A 523 3.10 31.36 -25.53
N GLU A 524 1.88 30.83 -25.38
CA GLU A 524 0.89 31.33 -24.41
C GLU A 524 1.38 31.18 -22.97
N ILE A 525 2.03 30.06 -22.64
CA ILE A 525 2.56 29.78 -21.30
C ILE A 525 3.62 30.83 -20.92
N TYR A 526 4.54 31.15 -21.84
CA TYR A 526 5.61 32.10 -21.57
C TYR A 526 5.10 33.54 -21.44
N ILE A 527 4.11 33.92 -22.25
CA ILE A 527 3.43 35.21 -22.10
C ILE A 527 2.78 35.29 -20.71
N LYS A 528 2.06 34.25 -20.30
CA LYS A 528 1.41 34.23 -18.99
C LYS A 528 2.42 34.27 -17.84
N LEU A 529 3.52 33.55 -17.97
CA LEU A 529 4.57 33.54 -16.96
C LEU A 529 5.21 34.92 -16.80
N LYS A 530 5.48 35.62 -17.91
CA LYS A 530 6.00 36.99 -17.88
C LYS A 530 5.04 37.95 -17.16
N GLU A 531 3.75 37.88 -17.48
CA GLU A 531 2.70 38.65 -16.79
C GLU A 531 2.69 38.39 -15.28
N LEU A 532 2.82 37.12 -14.85
CA LEU A 532 2.84 36.75 -13.44
C LEU A 532 4.06 37.29 -12.71
N VAL A 533 5.23 37.26 -13.34
CA VAL A 533 6.45 37.79 -12.73
C VAL A 533 6.37 39.30 -12.60
N GLU A 534 5.92 40.02 -13.63
CA GLU A 534 5.72 41.48 -13.57
C GLU A 534 4.76 41.86 -12.43
N LYS A 535 3.62 41.17 -12.31
CA LYS A 535 2.67 41.38 -11.21
C LYS A 535 3.27 41.04 -9.84
N SER A 536 4.11 40.01 -9.77
CA SER A 536 4.77 39.61 -8.51
C SER A 536 5.79 40.66 -8.07
N ILE A 537 6.58 41.20 -9.00
CA ILE A 537 7.54 42.28 -8.73
C ILE A 537 6.81 43.54 -8.24
N LEU A 538 5.69 43.91 -8.89
CA LEU A 538 4.85 45.03 -8.44
C LEU A 538 4.25 44.82 -7.04
N ALA A 539 4.02 43.55 -6.65
CA ALA A 539 3.55 43.18 -5.32
C ALA A 539 4.68 43.07 -4.27
N GLY A 540 5.93 43.41 -4.62
CA GLY A 540 7.08 43.43 -3.72
C GLY A 540 7.97 42.18 -3.76
N TYR A 541 7.84 41.32 -4.77
CA TYR A 541 8.74 40.17 -4.95
C TYR A 541 10.15 40.63 -5.33
N VAL A 542 11.13 40.26 -4.51
CA VAL A 542 12.55 40.36 -4.85
C VAL A 542 13.06 38.94 -5.17
N PRO A 543 13.43 38.64 -6.43
CA PRO A 543 14.02 37.35 -6.76
C PRO A 543 15.33 37.16 -5.98
N LYS A 544 15.36 36.20 -5.05
CA LYS A 544 16.61 35.79 -4.39
C LYS A 544 17.46 35.00 -5.38
N THR A 545 18.56 35.58 -5.87
CA THR A 545 19.54 34.89 -6.73
C THR A 545 20.57 34.09 -5.93
N ASP A 546 20.66 34.31 -4.61
CA ASP A 546 21.62 33.69 -3.69
C ASP A 546 21.56 32.15 -3.66
N HIS A 547 20.40 31.56 -3.98
CA HIS A 547 20.19 30.11 -3.95
C HIS A 547 20.60 29.39 -5.26
N ILE A 548 20.97 30.12 -6.31
CA ILE A 548 21.46 29.53 -7.55
C ILE A 548 22.96 29.32 -7.40
N LEU A 549 23.30 28.14 -6.87
CA LEU A 549 24.65 27.70 -6.54
C LEU A 549 25.46 27.29 -7.80
N ASN A 550 25.27 28.01 -8.90
CA ASN A 550 26.04 27.90 -10.14
C ASN A 550 26.90 29.16 -10.30
N ASP A 551 28.14 28.97 -10.75
CA ASP A 551 29.09 30.05 -11.04
C ASP A 551 28.76 30.70 -12.40
N VAL A 552 27.61 31.38 -12.46
CA VAL A 552 27.06 32.07 -13.65
C VAL A 552 26.64 33.49 -13.29
N SER A 553 26.50 34.36 -14.28
CA SER A 553 26.15 35.77 -14.06
C SER A 553 24.76 35.94 -13.43
N ASP A 554 24.51 37.04 -12.71
CA ASP A 554 23.22 37.25 -12.04
C ASP A 554 22.04 37.38 -13.02
N ASP A 555 22.30 37.81 -14.26
CA ASP A 555 21.32 37.84 -15.35
C ASP A 555 20.98 36.42 -15.85
N GLU A 556 21.97 35.54 -16.02
CA GLU A 556 21.76 34.13 -16.38
C GLU A 556 21.08 33.34 -15.24
N LYS A 557 21.36 33.70 -13.98
CA LYS A 557 20.65 33.16 -12.80
C LYS A 557 19.17 33.54 -12.85
N LEU A 558 18.86 34.80 -13.13
CA LEU A 558 17.48 35.26 -13.29
C LEU A 558 16.78 34.52 -14.44
N GLU A 559 17.44 34.36 -15.59
CA GLU A 559 16.91 33.63 -16.75
C GLU A 559 16.56 32.17 -16.41
N GLN A 560 17.44 31.47 -15.68
CA GLN A 560 17.21 30.10 -15.21
C GLN A 560 15.99 29.97 -14.28
N LEU A 561 15.66 31.00 -13.48
CA LEU A 561 14.47 31.00 -12.62
C LEU A 561 13.16 31.06 -13.39
N PHE A 562 13.15 31.57 -14.61
CA PHE A 562 11.95 31.59 -15.45
C PHE A 562 11.64 30.21 -16.06
N HIS A 563 12.60 29.29 -16.07
CA HIS A 563 12.46 27.97 -16.72
C HIS A 563 12.18 26.82 -15.75
N HIS A 564 11.87 27.11 -14.48
CA HIS A 564 11.49 26.07 -13.53
C HIS A 564 10.14 25.44 -13.91
N ASN A 565 10.09 24.11 -13.91
CA ASN A 565 8.93 23.32 -14.34
C ASN A 565 7.64 23.69 -13.61
N GLU A 566 7.75 24.01 -12.32
CA GLU A 566 6.63 24.41 -11.46
C GLU A 566 5.96 25.69 -11.98
N ARG A 567 6.75 26.64 -12.46
CA ARG A 567 6.26 27.93 -12.95
C ARG A 567 5.61 27.79 -14.32
N LEU A 568 6.18 26.95 -15.19
CA LEU A 568 5.56 26.59 -16.47
C LEU A 568 4.22 25.88 -16.26
N ALA A 569 4.18 24.94 -15.32
CA ALA A 569 2.97 24.22 -14.94
C ALA A 569 1.88 25.17 -14.39
N LEU A 570 2.24 26.12 -13.53
CA LEU A 570 1.32 27.15 -13.02
C LEU A 570 0.78 28.04 -14.14
N ALA A 571 1.65 28.54 -15.02
CA ALA A 571 1.25 29.38 -16.12
C ALA A 571 0.29 28.65 -17.08
N PHE A 572 0.58 27.38 -17.40
CA PHE A 572 -0.32 26.54 -18.19
C PHE A 572 -1.66 26.29 -17.49
N ALA A 573 -1.65 26.03 -16.17
CA ALA A 573 -2.87 25.84 -15.39
C ALA A 573 -3.75 27.10 -15.43
N LEU A 574 -3.17 28.29 -15.29
CA LEU A 574 -3.91 29.56 -15.29
C LEU A 574 -4.54 29.91 -16.64
N ILE A 575 -3.95 29.48 -17.77
CA ILE A 575 -4.56 29.69 -19.09
C ILE A 575 -5.60 28.62 -19.45
N SER A 576 -5.62 27.50 -18.72
CA SER A 576 -6.44 26.32 -19.10
C SER A 576 -7.55 25.98 -18.09
N ILE A 577 -7.40 26.41 -16.83
CA ILE A 577 -8.33 26.11 -15.74
C ILE A 577 -9.20 27.35 -15.47
N ASN A 578 -10.47 27.13 -15.13
CA ASN A 578 -11.37 28.19 -14.70
C ASN A 578 -10.80 28.90 -13.44
N PRO A 579 -10.77 30.24 -13.38
CA PRO A 579 -10.19 31.00 -12.27
C PRO A 579 -10.81 30.71 -10.88
N VAL A 580 -11.95 30.03 -10.81
CA VAL A 580 -12.59 29.64 -9.54
C VAL A 580 -12.03 28.33 -8.95
N LYS A 581 -11.45 27.44 -9.77
CA LYS A 581 -11.00 26.11 -9.30
C LYS A 581 -9.59 26.17 -8.69
N THR A 582 -9.35 25.48 -7.58
CA THR A 582 -8.00 25.32 -7.02
C THR A 582 -7.03 24.72 -8.04
N ILE A 583 -5.85 25.32 -8.18
CA ILE A 583 -4.79 24.85 -9.09
C ILE A 583 -4.00 23.77 -8.37
N ARG A 584 -3.81 22.60 -8.99
CA ARG A 584 -3.04 21.49 -8.43
C ARG A 584 -1.86 21.15 -9.32
N ILE A 585 -0.66 21.32 -8.79
CA ILE A 585 0.61 21.05 -9.48
C ILE A 585 1.33 19.93 -8.73
N PHE A 586 1.89 18.99 -9.48
CA PHE A 586 2.62 17.86 -8.93
C PHE A 586 4.07 17.93 -9.40
N LYS A 587 4.99 17.45 -8.57
CA LYS A 587 6.43 17.45 -8.83
C LYS A 587 7.06 16.18 -8.27
N ASN A 588 7.98 15.58 -9.02
CA ASN A 588 8.70 14.37 -8.58
C ASN A 588 9.82 14.66 -7.56
N LEU A 589 10.32 15.89 -7.53
CA LEU A 589 11.36 16.36 -6.60
C LEU A 589 10.79 17.38 -5.60
N HIS A 590 11.54 17.69 -4.56
CA HIS A 590 11.21 18.81 -3.67
C HIS A 590 11.09 20.14 -4.41
N ILE A 591 10.09 20.94 -4.03
CA ILE A 591 9.97 22.33 -4.50
C ILE A 591 11.17 23.14 -3.98
N CYS A 592 11.82 23.91 -4.84
CA CYS A 592 12.90 24.78 -4.39
C CYS A 592 12.36 26.02 -3.69
N GLU A 593 13.14 26.60 -2.77
CA GLU A 593 12.75 27.79 -1.99
C GLU A 593 12.26 28.94 -2.91
N VAL A 594 12.93 29.16 -4.04
CA VAL A 594 12.57 30.22 -4.99
C VAL A 594 11.24 29.96 -5.73
N CYS A 595 10.88 28.70 -5.96
CA CYS A 595 9.55 28.35 -6.48
C CYS A 595 8.50 28.46 -5.38
N HIS A 596 8.81 28.02 -4.16
CA HIS A 596 7.92 28.11 -3.01
C HIS A 596 7.53 29.56 -2.71
N ASP A 597 8.51 30.46 -2.58
CA ASP A 597 8.29 31.90 -2.33
C ASP A 597 7.48 32.55 -3.47
N PHE A 598 7.75 32.14 -4.72
CA PHE A 598 7.00 32.62 -5.88
C PHE A 598 5.53 32.16 -5.84
N MET A 599 5.25 30.88 -5.56
CA MET A 599 3.88 30.36 -5.46
C MET A 599 3.09 31.05 -4.35
N LYS A 600 3.74 31.28 -3.20
CA LYS A 600 3.19 32.02 -2.06
C LYS A 600 2.71 33.40 -2.50
N LEU A 601 3.57 34.18 -3.14
CA LEU A 601 3.24 35.54 -3.60
C LEU A 601 2.19 35.55 -4.70
N VAL A 602 2.34 34.68 -5.70
CA VAL A 602 1.36 34.55 -6.79
C VAL A 602 -0.02 34.25 -6.23
N SER A 603 -0.16 33.35 -5.25
CA SER A 603 -1.46 33.04 -4.62
C SER A 603 -2.16 34.28 -4.03
N GLY A 604 -1.39 35.25 -3.52
CA GLY A 604 -1.90 36.54 -3.04
C GLY A 604 -2.35 37.46 -4.17
N VAL A 605 -1.58 37.50 -5.26
CA VAL A 605 -1.86 38.32 -6.46
C VAL A 605 -3.11 37.84 -7.20
N ILE A 606 -3.22 36.52 -7.43
CA ILE A 606 -4.33 35.94 -8.19
C ILE A 606 -5.58 35.65 -7.34
N LYS A 607 -5.45 35.71 -6.00
CA LYS A 607 -6.52 35.39 -5.04
C LYS A 607 -7.17 34.01 -5.26
N GLN A 608 -6.36 33.06 -5.69
CA GLN A 608 -6.75 31.69 -6.00
C GLN A 608 -5.78 30.75 -5.28
N GLU A 609 -6.30 29.67 -4.73
CA GLU A 609 -5.47 28.68 -4.03
C GLU A 609 -4.65 27.87 -5.03
N ILE A 610 -3.37 27.70 -4.72
CA ILE A 610 -2.44 26.86 -5.46
C ILE A 610 -1.97 25.77 -4.51
N VAL A 611 -2.19 24.52 -4.89
CA VAL A 611 -1.73 23.33 -4.17
C VAL A 611 -0.59 22.72 -4.96
N VAL A 612 0.59 22.61 -4.35
CA VAL A 612 1.74 21.93 -4.95
C VAL A 612 2.08 20.69 -4.14
N ARG A 613 1.97 19.51 -4.76
CA ARG A 613 2.52 18.26 -4.23
C ARG A 613 3.97 18.13 -4.67
N ASP A 614 4.90 18.14 -3.71
CA ASP A 614 6.28 17.76 -3.96
C ASP A 614 6.52 16.28 -3.59
N ALA A 615 7.78 15.84 -3.59
CA ALA A 615 8.13 14.45 -3.29
C ALA A 615 7.60 13.95 -1.93
N ASN A 616 7.41 14.85 -0.94
CA ASN A 616 7.12 14.46 0.44
C ASN A 616 5.80 15.01 0.98
N CYS A 617 5.24 16.09 0.41
CA CYS A 617 4.10 16.78 1.01
C CYS A 617 3.33 17.69 0.04
N PHE A 618 2.19 18.17 0.52
CA PHE A 618 1.39 19.21 -0.10
C PHE A 618 1.66 20.57 0.54
N HIS A 619 1.86 21.56 -0.32
CA HIS A 619 1.96 22.96 0.02
C HIS A 619 0.69 23.66 -0.46
N HIS A 620 -0.11 24.17 0.48
CA HIS A 620 -1.30 24.96 0.18
C HIS A 620 -0.94 26.44 0.24
N PHE A 621 -0.81 27.06 -0.92
CA PHE A 621 -0.55 28.50 -1.06
C PHE A 621 -1.88 29.23 -1.18
N LYS A 622 -2.20 30.03 -0.17
CA LYS A 622 -3.43 30.82 -0.12
C LYS A 622 -3.13 32.19 0.48
N SER A 623 -3.50 33.24 -0.26
CA SER A 623 -3.40 34.63 0.20
C SER A 623 -2.00 35.03 0.69
N GLY A 624 -0.94 34.53 0.06
CA GLY A 624 0.42 34.87 0.47
C GLY A 624 0.98 34.01 1.62
N ILE A 625 0.32 32.93 2.01
CA ILE A 625 0.74 32.04 3.10
C ILE A 625 0.80 30.59 2.56
N CYS A 626 1.74 29.80 3.08
CA CYS A 626 1.83 28.36 2.81
C CYS A 626 1.45 27.55 4.06
N SER A 627 0.80 26.39 3.88
CA SER A 627 0.49 25.45 4.97
C SER A 627 1.71 24.95 5.75
N CYS A 628 2.90 24.98 5.15
CA CYS A 628 4.15 24.58 5.84
C CYS A 628 4.70 25.64 6.80
N GLN A 629 4.14 26.86 6.83
CA GLN A 629 4.62 27.99 7.65
C GLN A 629 6.11 28.31 7.45
N ASP A 630 6.63 28.07 6.25
CA ASP A 630 8.05 28.21 5.90
C ASP A 630 8.99 27.28 6.72
N TYR A 631 8.44 26.26 7.37
CA TYR A 631 9.17 25.23 8.13
C TYR A 631 9.28 23.95 7.28
N CYS A 632 10.14 23.96 6.26
CA CYS A 632 10.22 22.87 5.27
C CYS A 632 11.61 22.24 5.09
#